data_AF-A0A2H0V3I3-F1
#
_entry.id   AF-A0A2H0V3I3-F1
#
_cell.length_a   1.000
_cell.length_b   1.000
_cell.length_c   1.000
_cell.angle_alpha   90.00
_cell.angle_beta   90.00
_cell.angle_gamma   90.00
#
_symmetry.space_group_name_H-M   'P 1'
#
loop_
_entity.id
_entity.type
_entity.pdbx_description
1 polymer ?
#
loop_
_entity_poly.entity_id
_entity_poly.type
_entity_poly.pdbx_seq_one_letter_code
_entity_poly.pdbx_strand_id
1 'polypeptide(L)'
;MDIKALEQKFFALNQKLYNEAKDPLPSHGPWHHLKVWQNAKKLAKGKKVDWKVLAAACFLHDISSYDYKKVGNSFHKEDPKRAEKILRQIKFPEEKIMNIQKSFLKL
;
A
#
# COMPACT_ATOMS: atom_id res chain seq x y z
N MET A 1 14.50 4.53 -9.85
CA MET A 1 14.39 4.20 -8.41
C MET A 1 14.58 2.70 -8.27
N ASP A 2 15.62 2.31 -7.55
CA ASP A 2 15.86 0.92 -7.15
C ASP A 2 14.76 0.43 -6.17
N ILE A 3 14.52 -0.87 -6.12
CA ILE A 3 13.47 -1.50 -5.28
C ILE A 3 13.72 -1.25 -3.80
N LYS A 4 14.97 -1.22 -3.35
CA LYS A 4 15.30 -0.92 -1.94
C LYS A 4 14.90 0.51 -1.57
N ALA A 5 15.19 1.47 -2.46
CA ALA A 5 14.78 2.86 -2.26
C ALA A 5 13.26 3.03 -2.29
N LEU A 6 12.56 2.26 -3.13
CA LEU A 6 11.10 2.26 -3.18
C LEU A 6 10.47 1.69 -1.90
N GLU A 7 11.02 0.59 -1.38
CA GLU A 7 10.62 -0.01 -0.10
C GLU A 7 10.77 1.00 1.04
N GLN A 8 11.93 1.65 1.15
CA GLN A 8 12.17 2.69 2.15
C GLN A 8 11.20 3.87 2.02
N LYS A 9 10.93 4.32 0.79
CA LYS A 9 9.98 5.41 0.52
C LYS A 9 8.57 5.04 0.98
N PHE A 10 8.09 3.84 0.64
CA PHE A 10 6.75 3.40 1.07
C PHE A 10 6.66 3.15 2.56
N PHE A 11 7.70 2.59 3.18
CA PHE A 11 7.73 2.38 4.62
C PHE A 11 7.69 3.72 5.38
N ALA A 12 8.53 4.68 4.99
CA ALA A 12 8.55 6.01 5.60
C ALA A 12 7.22 6.75 5.41
N LEU A 13 6.61 6.63 4.23
CA LEU A 13 5.29 7.19 3.94
C LEU A 13 4.21 6.58 4.84
N ASN A 14 4.15 5.25 4.94
CA ASN A 14 3.21 4.57 5.81
C ASN A 14 3.44 4.95 7.28
N GLN A 15 4.70 5.02 7.73
CA GLN A 15 5.02 5.43 9.10
C GLN A 15 4.52 6.84 9.40
N LYS A 16 4.71 7.79 8.47
CA LYS A 16 4.18 9.14 8.60
C LYS A 16 2.66 9.13 8.66
N LEU A 17 1.99 8.49 7.70
CA LEU A 17 0.53 8.44 7.63
C LEU A 17 -0.10 7.77 8.85
N TYR A 18 0.53 6.72 9.37
CA TYR A 18 0.07 6.01 10.56
C TYR A 18 0.23 6.85 11.82
N ASN A 19 1.34 7.59 11.95
CA ASN A 19 1.58 8.46 13.11
C ASN A 19 0.68 9.72 13.10
N GLU A 20 0.31 10.21 11.91
CA GLU A 20 -0.62 11.32 11.73
C GLU A 20 -2.10 10.90 11.84
N ALA A 21 -2.36 9.59 11.80
CA ALA A 21 -3.71 9.05 11.88
C ALA A 21 -4.29 9.23 13.28
N LYS A 22 -5.54 9.68 13.34
CA LYS A 22 -6.24 9.92 14.61
C LYS A 22 -6.63 8.60 15.30
N ASP A 23 -7.02 7.60 14.53
CA ASP A 23 -7.59 6.34 15.02
C ASP A 23 -7.22 5.14 14.13
N PRO A 24 -5.92 4.83 13.97
CA PRO A 24 -5.50 3.72 13.14
C PRO A 24 -5.81 2.37 13.79
N LEU A 25 -6.16 1.35 12.99
CA LEU A 25 -6.21 -0.03 13.48
C LEU A 25 -4.79 -0.54 13.82
N PRO A 26 -4.50 -0.94 15.08
CA PRO A 26 -3.14 -1.30 15.49
C PRO A 26 -2.50 -2.44 14.70
N SER A 27 -3.30 -3.38 14.20
CA SER A 27 -2.83 -4.54 13.44
C SER A 27 -2.48 -4.25 11.98
N HIS A 28 -2.85 -3.08 11.46
CA HIS A 28 -2.70 -2.71 10.04
C HIS A 28 -1.63 -1.62 9.86
N GLY A 29 -0.59 -1.62 10.70
CA GLY A 29 0.47 -0.58 10.64
C GLY A 29 1.57 -0.83 9.59
N PRO A 30 2.56 0.09 9.50
CA PRO A 30 3.68 0.00 8.55
C PRO A 30 4.46 -1.33 8.61
N TRP A 31 4.60 -1.90 9.81
CA TRP A 31 5.24 -3.20 10.02
C TRP A 31 4.42 -4.38 9.48
N HIS A 32 3.08 -4.28 9.52
CA HIS A 32 2.21 -5.26 8.86
C HIS A 32 2.46 -5.23 7.35
N HIS A 33 2.44 -4.04 6.75
CA HIS A 33 2.65 -3.86 5.31
C HIS A 33 4.03 -4.35 4.87
N LEU A 34 5.08 -4.08 5.67
CA LEU A 34 6.43 -4.58 5.41
C LEU A 34 6.49 -6.12 5.39
N LYS A 35 5.83 -6.79 6.33
CA LYS A 35 5.74 -8.26 6.35
C LYS A 35 5.04 -8.80 5.10
N VAL A 36 3.93 -8.17 4.69
CA VAL A 36 3.20 -8.53 3.46
C VAL A 36 4.13 -8.40 2.24
N TRP A 37 4.84 -7.29 2.12
CA TRP A 37 5.83 -7.08 1.06
C TRP A 37 6.97 -8.10 1.08
N GLN A 38 7.52 -8.43 2.24
CA GLN A 38 8.58 -9.44 2.37
C GLN A 38 8.11 -10.84 1.93
N ASN A 39 6.87 -11.20 2.27
CA ASN A 39 6.27 -12.45 1.83
C ASN A 39 6.00 -12.44 0.32
N ALA A 40 5.45 -11.35 -0.20
CA ALA A 40 5.24 -11.17 -1.64
C ALA A 40 6.54 -11.28 -2.44
N LYS A 41 7.66 -10.71 -1.93
CA LYS A 41 8.99 -10.87 -2.53
C LYS A 41 9.40 -12.34 -2.68
N LYS A 42 9.18 -13.15 -1.63
CA LYS A 42 9.51 -14.58 -1.64
C LYS A 42 8.66 -15.33 -2.67
N LEU A 43 7.35 -15.05 -2.69
CA LEU A 43 6.39 -15.70 -3.61
C LEU A 43 6.59 -15.31 -5.07
N ALA A 44 7.04 -14.08 -5.33
CA ALA A 44 7.30 -13.58 -6.67
C ALA A 44 8.69 -13.95 -7.22
N LYS A 45 9.55 -14.59 -6.42
CA LYS A 45 10.88 -15.02 -6.87
C LYS A 45 10.76 -15.95 -8.07
N GLY A 46 11.49 -15.64 -9.14
CA GLY A 46 11.45 -16.40 -10.39
C GLY A 46 10.21 -16.16 -11.26
N LYS A 47 9.29 -15.28 -10.85
CA LYS A 47 8.11 -14.90 -11.63
C LYS A 47 8.34 -13.56 -12.35
N LYS A 48 7.77 -13.42 -13.54
CA LYS A 48 7.75 -12.14 -14.26
C LYS A 48 6.68 -11.23 -13.64
N VAL A 49 7.09 -10.41 -12.67
CA VAL A 49 6.21 -9.44 -12.01
C VAL A 49 6.74 -8.01 -12.17
N ASP A 50 5.83 -7.04 -12.15
CA ASP A 50 6.20 -5.65 -11.97
C ASP A 50 6.42 -5.37 -10.49
N TRP A 51 7.68 -5.36 -10.08
CA TRP A 51 8.09 -5.17 -8.68
C TRP A 51 7.61 -3.84 -8.09
N LYS A 52 7.44 -2.79 -8.90
CA LYS A 52 6.93 -1.51 -8.40
C LYS A 52 5.44 -1.61 -8.08
N VAL A 53 4.67 -2.24 -8.97
CA VAL A 53 3.24 -2.50 -8.75
C VAL A 53 3.04 -3.39 -7.53
N LEU A 54 3.84 -4.46 -7.41
CA LEU A 54 3.73 -5.39 -6.28
C LEU A 54 4.04 -4.69 -4.94
N ALA A 55 5.13 -3.90 -4.88
CA ALA A 55 5.46 -3.15 -3.68
C ALA A 55 4.34 -2.16 -3.31
N ALA A 56 3.85 -1.39 -4.29
CA ALA A 56 2.78 -0.42 -4.07
C ALA A 56 1.49 -1.09 -3.59
N ALA A 57 1.11 -2.24 -4.17
CA ALA A 57 -0.05 -2.99 -3.73
C ALA A 57 0.11 -3.46 -2.28
N CYS A 58 1.24 -4.08 -1.93
CA CYS A 58 1.48 -4.57 -0.56
C CYS A 58 1.53 -3.45 0.49
N PHE A 59 2.05 -2.28 0.14
CA PHE A 59 2.18 -1.16 1.08
C PHE A 59 0.92 -0.32 1.24
N LEU A 60 -0.11 -0.52 0.40
CA LEU A 60 -1.31 0.32 0.38
C LEU A 60 -2.63 -0.47 0.42
N HIS A 61 -2.61 -1.80 0.54
CA HIS A 61 -3.80 -2.65 0.36
C HIS A 61 -4.94 -2.43 1.36
N ASP A 62 -4.65 -1.84 2.50
CA ASP A 62 -5.49 -1.64 3.67
C ASP A 62 -5.27 -0.24 4.27
N ILE A 63 -4.75 0.71 3.48
CA ILE A 63 -4.33 2.04 3.92
C ILE A 63 -5.45 2.89 4.53
N SER A 64 -6.71 2.56 4.25
CA SER A 64 -7.89 3.22 4.82
C SER A 64 -8.20 2.76 6.24
N SER A 65 -7.57 1.68 6.73
CA SER A 65 -7.59 1.27 8.13
C SER A 65 -7.01 2.33 9.08
N TYR A 66 -6.30 3.33 8.54
CA TYR A 66 -5.69 4.41 9.33
C TYR A 66 -6.75 5.42 9.78
N ASP A 67 -7.86 5.53 9.05
CA ASP A 67 -9.01 6.36 9.40
C ASP A 67 -10.22 5.49 9.77
N TYR A 68 -10.01 4.36 10.45
CA TYR A 68 -11.04 3.33 10.65
C TYR A 68 -12.35 3.85 11.25
N LYS A 69 -12.31 4.81 12.19
CA LYS A 69 -13.55 5.41 12.74
C LYS A 69 -14.39 6.17 11.70
N LYS A 70 -13.77 6.65 10.61
CA LYS A 70 -14.45 7.35 9.51
C LYS A 70 -15.06 6.39 8.50
N VAL A 71 -14.39 5.27 8.22
CA VAL A 71 -14.76 4.34 7.14
C VAL A 71 -15.41 3.04 7.63
N GLY A 72 -15.29 2.74 8.93
CA GLY A 72 -15.79 1.53 9.56
C GLY A 72 -15.33 0.25 8.86
N ASN A 73 -16.14 -0.80 8.92
CA ASN A 73 -15.88 -2.08 8.24
C ASN A 73 -15.81 -1.99 6.70
N SER A 74 -16.09 -0.82 6.11
CA SER A 74 -16.05 -0.62 4.65
C SER A 74 -14.72 -0.04 4.15
N PHE A 75 -13.68 0.00 4.98
CA PHE A 75 -12.39 0.60 4.61
C PHE A 75 -11.78 0.03 3.33
N HIS A 76 -11.97 -1.27 3.08
CA HIS A 76 -11.58 -1.94 1.82
C HIS A 76 -12.16 -1.32 0.55
N LYS A 77 -13.34 -0.69 0.62
CA LYS A 77 -13.96 -0.01 -0.53
C LYS A 77 -13.28 1.33 -0.84
N GLU A 78 -12.63 1.93 0.14
CA GLU A 78 -11.98 3.23 0.03
C GLU A 78 -10.46 3.12 -0.25
N ASP A 79 -9.87 1.94 -0.01
CA ASP A 79 -8.46 1.65 -0.31
C ASP A 79 -8.03 2.00 -1.74
N PRO A 80 -8.77 1.65 -2.81
CA PRO A 80 -8.39 2.04 -4.17
C PRO A 80 -8.29 3.54 -4.39
N LYS A 81 -9.20 4.32 -3.80
CA LYS A 81 -9.22 5.78 -3.94
C LYS A 81 -8.09 6.42 -3.14
N ARG A 82 -7.88 5.95 -1.91
CA ARG A 82 -6.81 6.47 -1.04
C ARG A 82 -5.43 6.13 -1.59
N ALA A 83 -5.23 4.90 -2.03
CA ALA A 83 -3.98 4.46 -2.65
C ALA A 83 -3.68 5.28 -3.91
N GLU A 84 -4.66 5.51 -4.79
CA GLU A 84 -4.50 6.37 -5.97
C GLU A 84 -3.99 7.77 -5.58
N LYS A 85 -4.65 8.44 -4.64
CA LYS A 85 -4.25 9.78 -4.18
C LYS A 85 -2.80 9.79 -3.70
N ILE A 86 -2.41 8.80 -2.90
CA ILE A 86 -1.05 8.66 -2.37
C ILE A 86 -0.05 8.43 -3.50
N LEU A 87 -0.36 7.54 -4.46
CA LEU A 87 0.50 7.22 -5.59
C LEU A 87 0.74 8.45 -6.48
N ARG A 88 -0.31 9.24 -6.75
CA ARG A 88 -0.20 10.51 -7.48
C ARG A 88 0.70 11.52 -6.74
N GLN A 89 0.52 11.67 -5.42
CA GLN A 89 1.35 12.58 -4.61
C GLN A 89 2.84 12.25 -4.66
N ILE A 90 3.19 10.96 -4.72
CA ILE A 90 4.59 10.52 -4.80
C ILE A 90 5.13 10.45 -6.24
N LYS A 91 4.36 10.95 -7.23
CA LYS A 91 4.66 10.92 -8.67
C LYS A 91 4.88 9.50 -9.20
N PHE A 92 4.04 8.55 -8.78
CA PHE A 92 4.07 7.18 -9.29
C PHE A 92 3.58 7.14 -10.76
N PRO A 93 4.09 6.23 -11.61
CA PRO A 93 3.68 6.19 -13.01
C PRO A 93 2.19 5.88 -13.20
N GLU A 94 1.50 6.72 -13.96
CA GLU A 94 0.05 6.70 -14.15
C GLU A 94 -0.44 5.36 -14.72
N GLU A 95 0.30 4.81 -15.67
CA GLU A 95 0.01 3.54 -16.34
C GLU A 95 0.01 2.34 -15.37
N LYS A 96 0.65 2.51 -14.20
CA LYS A 96 0.73 1.48 -13.16
C LYS A 96 -0.33 1.64 -12.07
N ILE A 97 -0.85 2.85 -11.87
CA ILE A 97 -1.85 3.13 -10.83
C ILE A 97 -3.13 2.31 -11.05
N MET A 98 -3.61 2.23 -12.29
CA MET A 98 -4.79 1.43 -12.63
C MET A 98 -4.62 -0.06 -12.28
N ASN A 99 -3.42 -0.62 -12.47
CA ASN A 99 -3.14 -2.02 -12.12
C ASN A 99 -3.19 -2.26 -10.61
N ILE A 100 -2.72 -1.29 -9.82
CA ILE A 100 -2.73 -1.35 -8.36
C ILE A 100 -4.19 -1.29 -7.85
N GLN A 101 -5.01 -0.36 -8.36
CA GLN A 101 -6.42 -0.27 -7.98
C GLN A 101 -7.20 -1.56 -8.25
N LYS A 102 -6.98 -2.17 -9.43
CA LYS A 102 -7.60 -3.45 -9.79
C LYS A 102 -7.19 -4.59 -8.87
N SER A 103 -6.02 -4.53 -8.24
CA SER A 103 -5.56 -5.58 -7.31
C SER A 103 -6.32 -5.58 -5.99
N PHE A 104 -6.90 -4.44 -5.58
CA PHE A 104 -7.66 -4.32 -4.33
C PHE A 104 -9.11 -4.79 -4.45
N LEU A 105 -9.70 -4.68 -5.65
CA LEU A 105 -11.09 -5.08 -5.90
C LEU A 105 -11.28 -6.61 -6.01
N LYS A 106 -10.20 -7.39 -5.86
CA LYS A 106 -10.19 -8.85 -5.99
C LYS A 106 -9.80 -9.57 -4.69
N LEU A 107 -9.61 -8.82 -3.60
CA LEU A 107 -9.39 -9.31 -2.24
C LEU A 107 -10.72 -9.29 -1.48
#